data_AF-A0A0Q7A2L4-F1
#
_entry.id   AF-A0A0Q7A2L4-F1
#
_cell.length_a   1.000
_cell.length_b   1.000
_cell.length_c   1.000
_cell.angle_alpha   90.00
_cell.angle_beta   90.00
_cell.angle_gamma   90.00
#
_symmetry.space_group_name_H-M   'P 1'
#
loop_
_entity.id
_entity.type
_entity.pdbx_description
1 polymer ?
#
loop_
_entity_poly.entity_id
_entity_poly.type
_entity_poly.pdbx_seq_one_letter_code
_entity_poly.pdbx_strand_id
1 'polypeptide(L)'
;MLAVIITIGVVYSLGFGEAASQIATAPERLRNFTFPIWEQHAFSQHGFLVFYSMENYANKIAYSNHATAYLFYMYGLYKLEMFVQALPMRVTGAFLNIISLAGVTFFFLSRLVEKRLAFGQGLLILLSVVFMVSMPGFWISSARFNVDNTFPLIFALQALAAFLIWKNQERSGAVMAVIVCFAVFSPISAALLGAALLVWACRSDGLDRRMCRLALVAIVAAVAFYLPSPLIAKALGFTSSNSGWLFRAGLDGDTTYFTNILKSILDPQFPRPIPTIAVPILFLVAQLACFRLIKRREPAGVAASAGTSPLAGISMFYYLLFSQYVMTSLLWPQAVAIHPYLYDYLLMAPVFVAIVLNFAYKPSPAALRFWSLALLFCISFHFQQVAQAKCQGCYYPGAWDASSKRP
;
A
#
# COMPACT_ATOMS: atom_id res chain seq x y z
N MET A 1 7.18 -13.03 -14.27
CA MET A 1 5.71 -13.17 -14.38
C MET A 1 5.21 -14.52 -13.89
N LEU A 2 5.67 -15.66 -14.44
CA LEU A 2 5.21 -16.99 -14.04
C LEU A 2 5.24 -17.24 -12.51
N ALA A 3 6.35 -16.92 -11.84
CA ALA A 3 6.45 -17.08 -10.38
C ALA A 3 5.42 -16.25 -9.59
N VAL A 4 5.04 -15.07 -10.08
CA VAL A 4 3.98 -14.25 -9.45
C VAL A 4 2.64 -14.96 -9.57
N ILE A 5 2.30 -15.44 -10.77
CA ILE A 5 1.05 -16.17 -11.03
C ILE A 5 0.97 -17.43 -10.18
N ILE A 6 2.05 -18.22 -10.14
CA ILE A 6 2.13 -19.43 -9.30
C ILE A 6 1.94 -19.06 -7.82
N THR A 7 2.62 -18.01 -7.34
CA THR A 7 2.50 -17.58 -5.92
C THR A 7 1.07 -17.16 -5.60
N ILE A 8 0.41 -16.40 -6.48
CA ILE A 8 -1.00 -16.03 -6.33
C ILE A 8 -1.88 -17.28 -6.26
N GLY A 9 -1.68 -18.23 -7.18
CA GLY A 9 -2.42 -19.51 -7.19
C GLY A 9 -2.23 -20.32 -5.92
N VAL A 10 -0.99 -20.41 -5.41
CA VAL A 10 -0.68 -21.09 -4.15
C VAL A 10 -1.38 -20.40 -2.97
N VAL A 11 -1.29 -19.07 -2.86
CA VAL A 11 -1.95 -18.30 -1.79
C VAL A 11 -3.47 -18.44 -1.85
N TYR A 12 -4.05 -18.41 -3.05
CA TYR A 12 -5.48 -18.61 -3.28
C TYR A 12 -5.93 -19.98 -2.74
N SER A 13 -5.25 -21.06 -3.14
CA SER A 13 -5.55 -22.42 -2.70
C SER A 13 -5.24 -22.68 -1.22
N LEU A 14 -4.22 -22.01 -0.68
CA LEU A 14 -3.80 -22.21 0.71
C LEU A 14 -4.72 -21.55 1.72
N GLY A 15 -5.44 -20.48 1.40
CA GLY A 15 -6.34 -19.86 2.37
C GLY A 15 -7.14 -18.67 1.91
N PHE A 16 -6.61 -17.88 0.98
CA PHE A 16 -7.29 -16.66 0.55
C PHE A 16 -8.63 -16.95 -0.14
N GLY A 17 -8.72 -17.97 -1.01
CA GLY A 17 -9.94 -18.30 -1.73
C GLY A 17 -11.10 -18.70 -0.81
N GLU A 18 -10.81 -19.58 0.16
CA GLU A 18 -11.80 -20.00 1.16
C GLU A 18 -12.25 -18.82 2.02
N ALA A 19 -11.32 -18.04 2.57
CA ALA A 19 -11.66 -16.86 3.38
C ALA A 19 -12.49 -15.83 2.60
N ALA A 20 -12.15 -15.57 1.33
CA ALA A 20 -12.92 -14.69 0.47
C ALA A 20 -14.33 -15.22 0.19
N SER A 21 -14.49 -16.52 -0.03
CA SER A 21 -15.80 -17.15 -0.28
C SER A 21 -16.72 -17.11 0.94
N GLN A 22 -16.18 -17.33 2.15
CA GLN A 22 -16.95 -17.26 3.40
C GLN A 22 -17.50 -15.83 3.59
N ILE A 23 -16.65 -14.81 3.38
CA ILE A 23 -17.03 -13.40 3.55
C ILE A 23 -17.93 -12.89 2.42
N ALA A 24 -17.85 -13.48 1.21
CA ALA A 24 -18.71 -13.11 0.09
C ALA A 24 -20.21 -13.31 0.38
N THR A 25 -20.56 -14.11 1.39
CA THR A 25 -21.94 -14.29 1.87
C THR A 25 -22.46 -13.10 2.69
N ALA A 26 -21.57 -12.29 3.27
CA ALA A 26 -21.93 -11.09 4.01
C ALA A 26 -22.23 -9.92 3.05
N PRO A 27 -23.15 -9.01 3.40
CA PRO A 27 -23.40 -7.81 2.61
C PRO A 27 -22.14 -6.91 2.57
N GLU A 28 -21.69 -6.57 1.37
CA GLU A 28 -20.58 -5.65 1.14
C GLU A 28 -21.11 -4.29 0.70
N ARG A 29 -20.64 -3.22 1.35
CA ARG A 29 -21.19 -1.86 1.15
C ARG A 29 -21.24 -1.38 -0.30
N LEU A 30 -20.20 -1.65 -1.07
CA LEU A 30 -20.13 -1.22 -2.47
C LEU A 30 -21.01 -2.09 -3.36
N ARG A 31 -20.82 -3.41 -3.29
CA ARG A 31 -21.49 -4.42 -4.12
C ARG A 31 -23.00 -4.49 -3.89
N ASN A 32 -23.42 -4.48 -2.63
CA ASN A 32 -24.81 -4.78 -2.25
C ASN A 32 -25.67 -3.53 -2.04
N PHE A 33 -25.08 -2.34 -1.87
CA PHE A 33 -25.83 -1.11 -1.64
C PHE A 33 -25.44 0.01 -2.61
N THR A 34 -24.18 0.44 -2.63
CA THR A 34 -23.75 1.62 -3.41
C THR A 34 -23.98 1.45 -4.91
N PHE A 35 -23.47 0.38 -5.52
CA PHE A 35 -23.58 0.18 -6.96
C PHE A 35 -25.00 -0.16 -7.41
N PRO A 36 -25.80 -0.96 -6.67
CA PRO A 36 -27.23 -1.08 -6.94
C PRO A 36 -27.96 0.28 -6.93
N ILE A 37 -27.65 1.17 -5.98
CA ILE A 37 -28.22 2.53 -5.98
C ILE A 37 -27.83 3.30 -7.25
N TRP A 38 -26.57 3.22 -7.68
CA TRP A 38 -26.11 3.87 -8.91
C TRP A 38 -26.79 3.34 -10.17
N GLU A 39 -27.23 2.08 -10.17
CA GLU A 39 -27.91 1.46 -11.31
C GLU A 39 -29.41 1.74 -11.33
N GLN A 40 -30.03 1.85 -10.16
CA GLN A 40 -31.47 2.03 -10.01
C GLN A 40 -31.90 3.50 -10.02
N HIS A 41 -30.99 4.41 -9.70
CA HIS A 41 -31.27 5.84 -9.59
C HIS A 41 -30.47 6.66 -10.59
N ALA A 42 -31.04 7.77 -11.07
CA ALA A 42 -30.33 8.68 -11.95
C ALA A 42 -29.13 9.33 -11.25
N PHE A 43 -28.07 9.63 -12.00
CA PHE A 43 -26.87 10.33 -11.51
C PHE A 43 -27.17 11.54 -10.63
N SER A 44 -28.16 12.36 -11.01
CA SER A 44 -28.60 13.54 -10.26
C SER A 44 -29.09 13.25 -8.83
N GLN A 45 -29.39 12.00 -8.49
CA GLN A 45 -29.91 11.61 -7.18
C GLN A 45 -28.82 11.11 -6.22
N HIS A 46 -27.74 10.53 -6.75
CA HIS A 46 -26.70 9.89 -5.95
C HIS A 46 -25.30 10.49 -6.13
N GLY A 47 -25.05 11.24 -7.21
CA GLY A 47 -23.83 12.03 -7.40
C GLY A 47 -22.51 11.23 -7.38
N PHE A 48 -22.57 9.93 -7.66
CA PHE A 48 -21.46 8.97 -7.46
C PHE A 48 -20.90 8.93 -6.03
N LEU A 49 -21.75 9.15 -5.03
CA LEU A 49 -21.42 9.01 -3.62
C LEU A 49 -21.53 7.54 -3.16
N VAL A 50 -20.97 7.23 -2.00
CA VAL A 50 -21.00 5.89 -1.39
C VAL A 50 -22.07 5.81 -0.32
N PHE A 51 -22.74 4.67 -0.23
CA PHE A 51 -23.82 4.39 0.72
C PHE A 51 -23.55 3.07 1.45
N TYR A 52 -23.69 3.08 2.78
CA TYR A 52 -23.47 1.88 3.60
C TYR A 52 -24.69 0.97 3.71
N SER A 53 -25.88 1.49 3.39
CA SER A 53 -27.14 0.75 3.37
C SER A 53 -28.15 1.48 2.49
N MET A 54 -29.23 0.80 2.12
CA MET A 54 -30.37 1.45 1.44
C MET A 54 -31.05 2.49 2.34
N GLU A 55 -31.08 2.23 3.65
CA GLU A 55 -31.60 3.18 4.65
C GLU A 55 -30.79 4.48 4.68
N ASN A 56 -29.45 4.39 4.61
CA ASN A 56 -28.61 5.58 4.55
C ASN A 56 -28.93 6.44 3.33
N TYR A 57 -29.16 5.82 2.17
CA TYR A 57 -29.57 6.56 0.98
C TYR A 57 -30.93 7.25 1.16
N ALA A 58 -31.92 6.52 1.69
CA ALA A 58 -33.26 7.06 1.97
C ALA A 58 -33.20 8.25 2.95
N ASN A 59 -32.37 8.15 3.99
CA ASN A 59 -32.16 9.18 5.01
C ASN A 59 -31.19 10.30 4.58
N LYS A 60 -30.76 10.33 3.31
CA LYS A 60 -29.78 11.31 2.79
C LYS A 60 -28.49 11.34 3.61
N ILE A 61 -27.94 10.17 3.90
CA ILE A 61 -26.64 9.96 4.55
C ILE A 61 -25.67 9.31 3.55
N ALA A 62 -24.56 9.96 3.24
CA ALA A 62 -23.58 9.49 2.27
C ALA A 62 -22.14 9.51 2.82
N TYR A 63 -21.33 8.56 2.38
CA TYR A 63 -19.89 8.56 2.59
C TYR A 63 -19.18 9.24 1.42
N SER A 64 -18.54 10.37 1.68
CA SER A 64 -17.99 11.29 0.66
C SER A 64 -16.46 11.32 0.59
N ASN A 65 -15.76 10.37 1.23
CA ASN A 65 -14.30 10.38 1.30
C ASN A 65 -13.59 9.51 0.25
N HIS A 66 -14.32 8.71 -0.54
CA HIS A 66 -13.72 7.98 -1.65
C HIS A 66 -13.51 8.88 -2.86
N ALA A 67 -12.38 8.71 -3.54
CA ALA A 67 -12.13 9.36 -4.82
C ALA A 67 -13.03 8.74 -5.91
N THR A 68 -13.70 9.58 -6.70
CA THR A 68 -14.66 9.12 -7.71
C THR A 68 -14.01 8.16 -8.73
N ALA A 69 -12.77 8.43 -9.16
CA ALA A 69 -12.07 7.54 -10.09
C ALA A 69 -11.78 6.16 -9.50
N TYR A 70 -11.46 6.09 -8.20
CA TYR A 70 -11.33 4.81 -7.52
C TYR A 70 -12.68 4.07 -7.47
N LEU A 71 -13.78 4.77 -7.23
CA LEU A 71 -15.11 4.15 -7.25
C LEU A 71 -15.49 3.62 -8.63
N PHE A 72 -15.11 4.30 -9.72
CA PHE A 72 -15.29 3.76 -11.07
C PHE A 72 -14.44 2.51 -11.33
N TYR A 73 -13.21 2.46 -10.82
CA TYR A 73 -12.41 1.25 -10.85
C TYR A 73 -13.12 0.09 -10.11
N MET A 74 -13.63 0.34 -8.90
CA MET A 74 -14.39 -0.65 -8.14
C MET A 74 -15.71 -1.03 -8.83
N TYR A 75 -16.38 -0.09 -9.48
CA TYR A 75 -17.59 -0.36 -10.27
C TYR A 75 -17.30 -1.27 -11.47
N GLY A 76 -16.15 -1.08 -12.13
CA GLY A 76 -15.68 -1.99 -13.18
C GLY A 76 -15.46 -3.42 -12.67
N LEU A 77 -14.89 -3.57 -11.47
CA LEU A 77 -14.74 -4.88 -10.83
C LEU A 77 -16.09 -5.50 -10.45
N TYR A 78 -17.03 -4.69 -9.96
CA TYR A 78 -18.40 -5.14 -9.70
C TYR A 78 -19.09 -5.63 -10.96
N LYS A 79 -18.97 -4.91 -12.08
CA LYS A 79 -19.47 -5.37 -13.38
C LYS A 79 -18.81 -6.67 -13.81
N LEU A 80 -17.50 -6.82 -13.62
CA LEU A 80 -16.80 -8.07 -13.92
C LEU A 80 -17.35 -9.24 -13.09
N GLU A 81 -17.63 -9.05 -11.79
CA GLU A 81 -18.27 -10.07 -10.94
C GLU A 81 -19.66 -10.45 -11.46
N MET A 82 -20.46 -9.48 -11.93
CA MET A 82 -21.76 -9.77 -12.54
C MET A 82 -21.65 -10.62 -13.82
N PHE A 83 -20.62 -10.40 -14.63
CA PHE A 83 -20.38 -11.17 -15.86
C PHE A 83 -19.73 -12.53 -15.57
N VAL A 84 -18.85 -12.62 -14.57
CA VAL A 84 -18.09 -13.81 -14.21
C VAL A 84 -18.20 -14.03 -12.70
N GLN A 85 -19.27 -14.70 -12.28
CA GLN A 85 -19.57 -14.94 -10.86
C GLN A 85 -18.46 -15.71 -10.12
N ALA A 86 -17.66 -16.51 -10.84
CA ALA A 86 -16.50 -17.21 -10.29
C ALA A 86 -15.35 -16.28 -9.88
N LEU A 87 -15.41 -14.99 -10.26
CA LEU A 87 -14.40 -13.97 -9.97
C LEU A 87 -15.01 -12.81 -9.17
N PRO A 88 -15.25 -12.97 -7.86
CA PRO A 88 -15.75 -11.90 -7.01
C PRO A 88 -14.86 -10.65 -7.07
N MET A 89 -15.47 -9.47 -6.93
CA MET A 89 -14.79 -8.16 -6.90
C MET A 89 -13.62 -8.14 -5.91
N ARG A 90 -13.77 -8.81 -4.77
CA ARG A 90 -12.74 -8.99 -3.73
C ARG A 90 -11.49 -9.72 -4.24
N VAL A 91 -11.70 -10.83 -4.93
CA VAL A 91 -10.62 -11.70 -5.45
C VAL A 91 -9.91 -10.99 -6.59
N THR A 92 -10.68 -10.44 -7.53
CA THR A 92 -10.14 -9.71 -8.69
C THR A 92 -9.38 -8.46 -8.26
N GLY A 93 -9.92 -7.67 -7.33
CA GLY A 93 -9.25 -6.51 -6.75
C GLY A 93 -7.92 -6.87 -6.07
N ALA A 94 -7.89 -7.93 -5.26
CA ALA A 94 -6.65 -8.41 -4.63
C ALA A 94 -5.60 -8.82 -5.67
N PHE A 95 -6.01 -9.55 -6.71
CA PHE A 95 -5.09 -9.98 -7.77
C PHE A 95 -4.51 -8.79 -8.54
N LEU A 96 -5.34 -7.84 -8.96
CA LEU A 96 -4.88 -6.66 -9.69
C LEU A 96 -3.93 -5.80 -8.84
N ASN A 97 -4.22 -5.66 -7.55
CA ASN A 97 -3.38 -4.90 -6.62
C ASN A 97 -1.99 -5.54 -6.44
N ILE A 98 -1.91 -6.85 -6.21
CA ILE A 98 -0.60 -7.51 -6.04
C ILE A 98 0.18 -7.58 -7.36
N ILE A 99 -0.51 -7.74 -8.49
CA ILE A 99 0.09 -7.67 -9.82
C ILE A 99 0.65 -6.26 -10.09
N SER A 100 -0.06 -5.21 -9.67
CA SER A 100 0.41 -3.83 -9.80
C SER A 100 1.68 -3.59 -8.97
N LEU A 101 1.73 -4.08 -7.72
CA LEU A 101 2.94 -4.05 -6.89
C LEU A 101 4.11 -4.81 -7.54
N ALA A 102 3.87 -6.02 -8.04
CA ALA A 102 4.90 -6.79 -8.73
C ALA A 102 5.35 -6.08 -10.01
N GLY A 103 4.43 -5.53 -10.79
CA GLY A 103 4.68 -4.81 -12.03
C GLY A 103 5.55 -3.57 -11.83
N VAL A 104 5.24 -2.74 -10.82
CA VAL A 104 6.06 -1.57 -10.52
C VAL A 104 7.46 -1.97 -10.03
N THR A 105 7.56 -3.05 -9.27
CA THR A 105 8.86 -3.60 -8.82
C THR A 105 9.68 -4.12 -10.00
N PHE A 106 9.08 -4.85 -10.94
CA PHE A 106 9.74 -5.28 -12.17
C PHE A 106 10.15 -4.10 -13.05
N PHE A 107 9.35 -3.05 -13.11
CA PHE A 107 9.71 -1.81 -13.80
C PHE A 107 10.95 -1.17 -13.16
N PHE A 108 11.07 -1.14 -11.83
CA PHE A 108 12.29 -0.68 -11.19
C PHE A 108 13.47 -1.55 -11.58
N LEU A 109 13.34 -2.87 -11.43
CA LEU A 109 14.41 -3.81 -11.78
C LEU A 109 14.88 -3.65 -13.23
N SER A 110 13.97 -3.52 -14.20
CA SER A 110 14.33 -3.37 -15.62
C SER A 110 15.04 -2.06 -15.94
N ARG A 111 14.81 -1.02 -15.14
CA ARG A 111 15.49 0.29 -15.28
C ARG A 111 16.80 0.38 -14.52
N LEU A 112 17.02 -0.52 -13.59
CA LEU A 112 18.10 -0.45 -12.61
C LEU A 112 19.17 -1.53 -12.81
N VAL A 113 18.80 -2.65 -13.42
CA VAL A 113 19.67 -3.77 -13.76
C VAL A 113 20.08 -3.65 -15.23
N GLU A 114 21.26 -3.07 -15.47
CA GLU A 114 21.79 -2.86 -16.83
C GLU A 114 22.61 -4.05 -17.33
N LYS A 115 23.09 -4.90 -16.43
CA LYS A 115 23.95 -6.05 -16.75
C LYS A 115 23.17 -7.36 -16.64
N ARG A 116 23.60 -8.37 -17.39
CA ARG A 116 23.08 -9.73 -17.28
C ARG A 116 23.25 -10.23 -15.83
N LEU A 117 22.15 -10.58 -15.20
CA LEU A 117 22.14 -11.11 -13.84
C LEU A 117 22.83 -12.48 -13.80
N ALA A 118 23.73 -12.67 -12.82
CA ALA A 118 24.22 -14.00 -12.51
C ALA A 118 23.05 -14.88 -12.04
N PHE A 119 23.11 -16.19 -12.30
CA PHE A 119 22.04 -17.12 -11.94
C PHE A 119 21.62 -17.00 -10.46
N GLY A 120 22.60 -17.01 -9.55
CA GLY A 120 22.34 -16.88 -8.11
C GLY A 120 21.65 -15.57 -7.73
N GLN A 121 22.02 -14.46 -8.37
CA GLN A 121 21.36 -13.17 -8.17
C GLN A 121 19.92 -13.19 -8.69
N GLY A 122 19.71 -13.74 -9.89
CA GLY A 122 18.38 -13.92 -10.47
C GLY A 122 17.47 -14.75 -9.55
N LEU A 123 18.00 -15.82 -8.95
CA LEU A 123 17.29 -16.64 -7.98
C LEU A 123 16.90 -15.86 -6.72
N LEU A 124 17.82 -15.08 -6.14
CA LEU A 124 17.51 -14.26 -4.95
C LEU A 124 16.46 -13.19 -5.24
N ILE A 125 16.54 -12.52 -6.40
CA ILE A 125 15.52 -11.58 -6.84
C ILE A 125 14.17 -12.28 -6.98
N LEU A 126 14.14 -13.44 -7.66
CA LEU A 126 12.92 -14.23 -7.84
C LEU A 126 12.29 -14.61 -6.50
N LEU A 127 13.08 -15.17 -5.57
CA LEU A 127 12.62 -15.54 -4.23
C LEU A 127 12.15 -14.32 -3.43
N SER A 128 12.83 -13.17 -3.53
CA SER A 128 12.39 -11.94 -2.87
C SER A 128 11.07 -11.39 -3.42
N VAL A 129 10.82 -11.55 -4.73
CA VAL A 129 9.53 -11.22 -5.34
C VAL A 129 8.44 -12.19 -4.86
N VAL A 130 8.73 -13.50 -4.77
CA VAL A 130 7.79 -14.47 -4.20
C VAL A 130 7.47 -14.12 -2.74
N PHE A 131 8.47 -13.75 -1.96
CA PHE A 131 8.31 -13.30 -0.56
C PHE A 131 7.42 -12.05 -0.45
N MET A 132 7.59 -11.08 -1.34
CA MET A 132 6.74 -9.89 -1.42
C MET A 132 5.29 -10.24 -1.81
N VAL A 133 5.12 -11.06 -2.85
CA VAL A 133 3.79 -11.44 -3.37
C VAL A 133 3.03 -12.31 -2.38
N SER A 134 3.71 -13.08 -1.53
CA SER A 134 3.07 -13.91 -0.51
C SER A 134 2.74 -13.19 0.81
N MET A 135 2.91 -11.85 0.89
CA MET A 135 2.70 -11.07 2.12
C MET A 135 1.34 -11.35 2.81
N PRO A 136 1.30 -11.98 3.99
CA PRO A 136 0.07 -12.48 4.60
C PRO A 136 -0.92 -11.36 4.95
N GLY A 137 -0.41 -10.25 5.51
CA GLY A 137 -1.25 -9.12 5.91
C GLY A 137 -2.09 -8.56 4.76
N PHE A 138 -1.55 -8.54 3.53
CA PHE A 138 -2.29 -8.12 2.35
C PHE A 138 -3.44 -9.06 1.99
N TRP A 139 -3.15 -10.36 1.89
CA TRP A 139 -4.13 -11.36 1.48
C TRP A 139 -5.25 -11.50 2.52
N ILE A 140 -4.88 -11.53 3.80
CA ILE A 140 -5.84 -11.68 4.89
C ILE A 140 -6.70 -10.42 5.02
N SER A 141 -6.12 -9.22 4.90
CA SER A 141 -6.88 -7.96 4.87
C SER A 141 -7.87 -7.93 3.71
N SER A 142 -7.40 -8.28 2.51
CA SER A 142 -8.22 -8.28 1.30
C SER A 142 -9.36 -9.29 1.38
N ALA A 143 -9.14 -10.45 2.03
CA ALA A 143 -10.18 -11.45 2.22
C ALA A 143 -11.24 -11.02 3.24
N ARG A 144 -10.84 -10.41 4.36
CA ARG A 144 -11.72 -10.29 5.55
C ARG A 144 -12.34 -8.92 5.77
N PHE A 145 -11.66 -7.82 5.47
CA PHE A 145 -12.07 -6.51 6.01
C PHE A 145 -12.85 -5.69 4.99
N ASN A 146 -12.21 -5.25 3.91
CA ASN A 146 -12.85 -4.32 2.99
C ASN A 146 -12.35 -4.55 1.57
N VAL A 147 -13.31 -4.73 0.65
CA VAL A 147 -13.04 -4.84 -0.79
C VAL A 147 -12.57 -3.52 -1.37
N ASP A 148 -12.93 -2.41 -0.74
CA ASP A 148 -12.61 -1.05 -1.16
C ASP A 148 -11.37 -0.47 -0.46
N ASN A 149 -10.41 -1.35 -0.16
CA ASN A 149 -9.09 -0.96 0.31
C ASN A 149 -8.24 -0.41 -0.86
N THR A 150 -8.04 0.91 -0.88
CA THR A 150 -7.23 1.62 -1.87
C THR A 150 -5.71 1.48 -1.67
N PHE A 151 -5.25 1.15 -0.46
CA PHE A 151 -3.84 1.30 -0.04
C PHE A 151 -2.83 0.50 -0.90
N PRO A 152 -3.16 -0.72 -1.37
CA PRO A 152 -2.28 -1.46 -2.26
C PRO A 152 -2.00 -0.78 -3.60
N LEU A 153 -3.05 -0.26 -4.24
CA LEU A 153 -2.94 0.50 -5.48
C LEU A 153 -2.22 1.84 -5.27
N ILE A 154 -2.53 2.51 -4.15
CA ILE A 154 -1.89 3.77 -3.74
C ILE A 154 -0.38 3.62 -3.67
N PHE A 155 0.11 2.57 -3.01
CA PHE A 155 1.54 2.34 -2.90
C PHE A 155 2.20 2.13 -4.27
N ALA A 156 1.59 1.36 -5.18
CA ALA A 156 2.18 1.13 -6.51
C ALA A 156 2.36 2.44 -7.28
N LEU A 157 1.36 3.32 -7.24
CA LEU A 157 1.42 4.66 -7.86
C LEU A 157 2.44 5.57 -7.16
N GLN A 158 2.47 5.57 -5.83
CA GLN A 158 3.44 6.34 -5.04
C GLN A 158 4.88 5.87 -5.33
N ALA A 159 5.10 4.56 -5.41
CA ALA A 159 6.41 4.00 -5.70
C ALA A 159 6.88 4.40 -7.11
N LEU A 160 5.98 4.37 -8.09
CA LEU A 160 6.27 4.86 -9.44
C LEU A 160 6.62 6.35 -9.42
N ALA A 161 5.83 7.18 -8.72
CA ALA A 161 6.10 8.61 -8.57
C ALA A 161 7.48 8.85 -7.92
N ALA A 162 7.77 8.21 -6.78
CA ALA A 162 9.04 8.30 -6.07
C ALA A 162 10.21 7.92 -6.98
N PHE A 163 10.08 6.85 -7.75
CA PHE A 163 11.12 6.40 -8.68
C PHE A 163 11.37 7.42 -9.79
N LEU A 164 10.32 7.98 -10.40
CA LEU A 164 10.46 8.95 -11.48
C LEU A 164 10.99 10.30 -10.96
N ILE A 165 10.60 10.73 -9.76
CA ILE A 165 11.14 11.93 -9.09
C ILE A 165 12.65 11.78 -8.90
N TRP A 166 13.08 10.58 -8.46
CA TRP A 166 14.49 10.21 -8.26
C TRP A 166 15.28 10.12 -9.56
N LYS A 167 14.81 9.35 -10.55
CA LYS A 167 15.58 9.05 -11.76
C LYS A 167 15.47 10.09 -12.87
N ASN A 168 14.32 10.74 -13.00
CA ASN A 168 14.05 11.62 -14.14
C ASN A 168 14.06 13.08 -13.71
N GLN A 169 15.24 13.57 -13.35
CA GLN A 169 15.39 14.95 -12.86
C GLN A 169 14.91 15.99 -13.89
N GLU A 170 15.16 15.73 -15.17
CA GLU A 170 14.87 16.64 -16.29
C GLU A 170 13.45 16.53 -16.84
N ARG A 171 12.75 15.40 -16.64
CA ARG A 171 11.42 15.14 -17.26
C ARG A 171 10.26 15.52 -16.34
N SER A 172 10.18 16.79 -15.93
CA SER A 172 9.17 17.23 -14.95
C SER A 172 7.72 17.00 -15.40
N GLY A 173 7.42 17.09 -16.70
CA GLY A 173 6.04 16.87 -17.21
C GLY A 173 5.53 15.44 -16.97
N ALA A 174 6.34 14.43 -17.26
CA ALA A 174 5.97 13.03 -17.02
C ALA A 174 5.80 12.73 -15.52
N VAL A 175 6.66 13.32 -14.68
CA VAL A 175 6.54 13.20 -13.21
C VAL A 175 5.23 13.85 -12.73
N MET A 176 4.91 15.05 -13.22
CA MET A 176 3.66 15.74 -12.89
C MET A 176 2.44 14.94 -13.32
N ALA A 177 2.44 14.35 -14.51
CA ALA A 177 1.35 13.50 -14.98
C ALA A 177 1.11 12.32 -14.03
N VAL A 178 2.17 11.65 -13.57
CA VAL A 178 2.05 10.54 -12.60
C VAL A 178 1.51 11.04 -11.24
N ILE A 179 1.95 12.20 -10.77
CA ILE A 179 1.40 12.82 -9.54
C ILE A 179 -0.09 13.13 -9.69
N VAL A 180 -0.51 13.67 -10.83
CA VAL A 180 -1.92 13.94 -11.12
C VAL A 180 -2.73 12.64 -11.18
N CYS A 181 -2.26 11.62 -11.88
CA CYS A 181 -2.90 10.30 -11.89
C CYS A 181 -2.98 9.72 -10.47
N PHE A 182 -1.95 9.90 -9.65
CA PHE A 182 -1.98 9.48 -8.26
C PHE A 182 -3.04 10.23 -7.45
N ALA A 183 -3.16 11.55 -7.64
CA ALA A 183 -4.18 12.37 -6.99
C ALA A 183 -5.61 12.00 -7.42
N VAL A 184 -5.81 11.58 -8.67
CA VAL A 184 -7.11 11.11 -9.18
C VAL A 184 -7.58 9.87 -8.41
N PHE A 185 -6.70 8.92 -8.12
CA PHE A 185 -7.04 7.69 -7.39
C PHE A 185 -7.03 7.86 -5.87
N SER A 186 -6.14 8.71 -5.33
CA SER A 186 -6.06 8.98 -3.91
C SER A 186 -5.60 10.41 -3.62
N PRO A 187 -6.54 11.36 -3.58
CA PRO A 187 -6.24 12.77 -3.36
C PRO A 187 -5.48 13.00 -2.06
N ILE A 188 -5.92 12.36 -0.97
CA ILE A 188 -5.30 12.47 0.35
C ILE A 188 -3.83 11.99 0.31
N SER A 189 -3.55 10.91 -0.41
CA SER A 189 -2.17 10.40 -0.53
C SER A 189 -1.29 11.29 -1.39
N ALA A 190 -1.84 11.93 -2.44
CA ALA A 190 -1.11 12.93 -3.19
C ALA A 190 -0.79 14.18 -2.35
N ALA A 191 -1.69 14.61 -1.46
CA ALA A 191 -1.40 15.70 -0.52
C ALA A 191 -0.24 15.34 0.42
N LEU A 192 -0.21 14.11 0.95
CA LEU A 192 0.89 13.63 1.78
C LEU A 192 2.23 13.54 1.02
N LEU A 193 2.20 13.10 -0.23
CA LEU A 193 3.37 13.15 -1.11
C LEU A 193 3.84 14.61 -1.29
N GLY A 194 2.93 15.56 -1.49
CA GLY A 194 3.23 16.98 -1.58
C GLY A 194 3.89 17.53 -0.32
N ALA A 195 3.36 17.19 0.86
CA ALA A 195 3.96 17.57 2.14
C ALA A 195 5.38 16.98 2.31
N ALA A 196 5.59 15.72 1.93
CA ALA A 196 6.90 15.09 1.95
C ALA A 196 7.89 15.78 1.00
N LEU A 197 7.44 16.16 -0.20
CA LEU A 197 8.26 16.91 -1.15
C LEU A 197 8.66 18.29 -0.63
N LEU A 198 7.77 18.99 0.09
CA LEU A 198 8.12 20.26 0.75
C LEU A 198 9.17 20.07 1.85
N VAL A 199 9.00 19.06 2.71
CA VAL A 199 9.99 18.75 3.74
C VAL A 199 11.35 18.42 3.12
N TRP A 200 11.36 17.66 2.02
CA TRP A 200 12.59 17.39 1.28
C TRP A 200 13.20 18.65 0.65
N ALA A 201 12.36 19.54 0.11
CA ALA A 201 12.80 20.79 -0.53
C ALA A 201 13.54 21.73 0.44
N CYS A 202 13.19 21.69 1.73
CA CYS A 202 13.81 22.49 2.79
C CYS A 202 15.13 21.89 3.33
N ARG A 203 15.53 20.69 2.90
CA ARG A 203 16.72 20.01 3.44
C ARG A 203 18.03 20.51 2.82
N SER A 204 18.00 21.01 1.59
CA SER A 204 19.18 21.58 0.92
C SER A 204 19.50 22.98 1.46
N ASP A 205 20.76 23.42 1.36
CA ASP A 205 21.24 24.76 1.75
C ASP A 205 20.57 25.94 0.97
N GLY A 206 19.56 25.62 0.17
CA GLY A 206 18.57 26.52 -0.41
C GLY A 206 17.31 25.73 -0.76
N LEU A 207 16.18 26.43 -0.97
CA LEU A 207 14.90 25.80 -1.29
C LEU A 207 14.93 25.15 -2.68
N ASP A 208 14.76 23.82 -2.75
CA ASP A 208 14.67 23.11 -4.04
C ASP A 208 13.36 23.46 -4.78
N ARG A 209 13.45 24.40 -5.73
CA ARG A 209 12.32 24.87 -6.54
C ARG A 209 11.62 23.75 -7.30
N ARG A 210 12.33 22.71 -7.73
CA ARG A 210 11.73 21.57 -8.44
C ARG A 210 10.82 20.80 -7.50
N MET A 211 11.27 20.52 -6.29
CA MET A 211 10.49 19.82 -5.28
C MET A 211 9.28 20.64 -4.82
N CYS A 212 9.45 21.95 -4.61
CA CYS A 212 8.32 22.84 -4.32
C CYS A 212 7.26 22.84 -5.43
N ARG A 213 7.69 22.87 -6.70
CA ARG A 213 6.78 22.81 -7.84
C ARG A 213 6.03 21.48 -7.90
N LEU A 214 6.71 20.35 -7.70
CA LEU A 214 6.07 19.03 -7.66
C LEU A 214 5.10 18.90 -6.48
N ALA A 215 5.47 19.47 -5.32
CA ALA A 215 4.60 19.53 -4.15
C ALA A 215 3.34 20.35 -4.42
N LEU A 216 3.48 21.52 -5.04
CA LEU A 216 2.35 22.36 -5.42
C LEU A 216 1.40 21.62 -6.36
N VAL A 217 1.92 20.92 -7.37
CA VAL A 217 1.10 20.09 -8.27
C VAL A 217 0.37 19.00 -7.49
N ALA A 218 1.06 18.31 -6.58
CA ALA A 218 0.46 17.24 -5.78
C ALA A 218 -0.67 17.76 -4.88
N ILE A 219 -0.47 18.89 -4.21
CA ILE A 219 -1.44 19.50 -3.29
C ILE A 219 -2.63 20.08 -4.07
N VAL A 220 -2.39 20.82 -5.15
CA VAL A 220 -3.46 21.40 -5.98
C VAL A 220 -4.31 20.31 -6.60
N ALA A 221 -3.69 19.27 -7.18
CA ALA A 221 -4.41 18.13 -7.73
C ALA A 221 -5.19 17.39 -6.63
N ALA A 222 -4.59 17.18 -5.46
CA ALA A 222 -5.28 16.58 -4.32
C ALA A 222 -6.54 17.36 -3.93
N VAL A 223 -6.46 18.69 -3.81
CA VAL A 223 -7.63 19.52 -3.50
C VAL A 223 -8.67 19.43 -4.60
N ALA A 224 -8.25 19.53 -5.87
CA ALA A 224 -9.14 19.48 -7.03
C ALA A 224 -9.91 18.16 -7.15
N PHE A 225 -9.29 17.02 -6.79
CA PHE A 225 -9.95 15.71 -6.84
C PHE A 225 -10.58 15.27 -5.51
N TYR A 226 -10.27 15.92 -4.38
CA TYR A 226 -10.91 15.66 -3.09
C TYR A 226 -12.23 16.41 -2.92
N LEU A 227 -12.26 17.71 -3.25
CA LEU A 227 -13.41 18.58 -2.99
C LEU A 227 -14.72 18.23 -3.74
N PRO A 228 -14.71 17.65 -4.97
CA PRO A 228 -15.96 17.38 -5.68
C PRO A 228 -16.94 16.52 -4.90
N SER A 229 -16.48 15.44 -4.25
CA SER A 229 -17.36 14.51 -3.51
C SER A 229 -18.12 15.18 -2.35
N PRO A 230 -17.47 15.88 -1.39
CA PRO A 230 -18.19 16.59 -0.33
C PRO A 230 -19.05 17.76 -0.85
N LEU A 231 -18.65 18.43 -1.93
CA LEU A 231 -19.46 19.49 -2.54
C LEU A 231 -20.73 18.93 -3.19
N ILE A 232 -20.63 17.82 -3.92
CA ILE A 232 -21.76 17.11 -4.52
C ILE A 232 -22.69 16.60 -3.42
N ALA A 233 -22.15 16.00 -2.35
CA ALA A 233 -22.95 15.56 -1.21
C ALA A 233 -23.81 16.70 -0.64
N LYS A 234 -23.20 17.87 -0.40
CA LYS A 234 -23.93 19.06 0.08
C LYS A 234 -24.96 19.57 -0.93
N ALA A 235 -24.60 19.65 -2.21
CA ALA A 235 -25.49 20.13 -3.27
C ALA A 235 -26.74 19.25 -3.44
N LEU A 236 -26.61 17.94 -3.19
CA LEU A 236 -27.69 16.96 -3.26
C LEU A 236 -28.45 16.77 -1.93
N GLY A 237 -28.11 17.54 -0.90
CA GLY A 237 -28.76 17.50 0.42
C GLY A 237 -28.35 16.30 1.28
N PHE A 238 -27.22 15.66 1.00
CA PHE A 238 -26.70 14.57 1.85
C PHE A 238 -25.86 15.11 3.02
N THR A 239 -26.05 14.48 4.18
CA THR A 239 -25.16 14.58 5.33
C THR A 239 -24.03 13.56 5.22
N SER A 240 -22.85 13.88 5.76
CA SER A 240 -21.69 13.00 5.71
C SER A 240 -21.66 12.05 6.90
N SER A 241 -21.48 10.75 6.65
CA SER A 241 -21.21 9.73 7.69
C SER A 241 -19.72 9.55 7.99
N ASN A 242 -18.85 10.43 7.49
CA ASN A 242 -17.41 10.30 7.62
C ASN A 242 -16.92 10.78 8.98
N SER A 243 -15.98 10.06 9.59
CA SER A 243 -15.15 10.64 10.64
C SER A 243 -14.32 11.79 10.06
N GLY A 244 -14.48 12.99 10.64
CA GLY A 244 -13.79 14.21 10.21
C GLY A 244 -12.27 14.13 10.39
N TRP A 245 -11.56 15.10 9.80
CA TRP A 245 -10.10 15.19 9.93
C TRP A 245 -9.66 15.38 11.39
N LEU A 246 -10.38 16.21 12.16
CA LEU A 246 -10.08 16.46 13.58
C LEU A 246 -10.09 15.17 14.39
N PHE A 247 -11.13 14.35 14.24
CA PHE A 247 -11.20 13.01 14.85
C PHE A 247 -10.03 12.12 14.42
N ARG A 248 -9.74 12.04 13.12
CA ARG A 248 -8.62 11.18 12.64
C ARG A 248 -7.26 11.63 13.16
N ALA A 249 -7.11 12.91 13.45
CA ALA A 249 -5.92 13.52 14.03
C ALA A 249 -5.90 13.48 15.58
N GLY A 250 -7.03 13.16 16.24
CA GLY A 250 -7.21 13.29 17.69
C GLY A 250 -7.20 14.74 18.18
N LEU A 251 -7.58 15.69 17.32
CA LEU A 251 -7.59 17.13 17.61
C LEU A 251 -8.98 17.64 18.02
N ASP A 252 -9.99 16.78 18.01
CA ASP A 252 -11.32 17.04 18.60
C ASP A 252 -11.38 16.70 20.10
N GLY A 253 -10.26 16.29 20.69
CA GLY A 253 -10.15 15.92 22.10
C GLY A 253 -10.46 14.45 22.39
N ASP A 254 -10.90 13.67 21.39
CA ASP A 254 -11.08 12.23 21.55
C ASP A 254 -9.75 11.49 21.42
N THR A 255 -9.16 11.12 22.56
CA THR A 255 -7.94 10.30 22.62
C THR A 255 -8.22 8.84 22.95
N THR A 256 -9.47 8.37 22.80
CA THR A 256 -9.90 7.01 23.19
C THR A 256 -9.03 5.93 22.56
N TYR A 257 -8.53 6.16 21.36
CA TYR A 257 -7.85 5.15 20.55
C TYR A 257 -6.31 5.27 20.55
N PHE A 258 -5.74 6.34 21.11
CA PHE A 258 -4.29 6.48 21.24
C PHE A 258 -3.89 7.50 22.30
N THR A 259 -2.79 7.25 23.01
CA THR A 259 -2.22 8.23 23.99
C THR A 259 -1.09 9.06 23.41
N ASN A 260 -0.42 8.54 22.36
CA ASN A 260 0.60 9.23 21.58
C ASN A 260 0.82 8.48 20.27
N ILE A 261 1.57 9.10 19.34
CA ILE A 261 1.85 8.56 18.00
C ILE A 261 2.60 7.22 18.07
N LEU A 262 3.49 7.02 19.05
CA LEU A 262 4.21 5.76 19.17
C LEU A 262 3.28 4.62 19.59
N LYS A 263 2.36 4.90 20.53
CA LYS A 263 1.37 3.92 21.01
C LYS A 263 0.36 3.58 19.92
N SER A 264 -0.06 4.53 19.07
CA SER A 264 -0.95 4.22 17.93
C SER A 264 -0.33 3.23 16.94
N ILE A 265 1.01 3.15 16.90
CA ILE A 265 1.75 2.22 16.06
C ILE A 265 2.00 0.89 16.79
N LEU A 266 2.54 0.93 18.01
CA LEU A 266 3.01 -0.26 18.71
C LEU A 266 1.89 -1.03 19.43
N ASP A 267 0.86 -0.34 19.90
CA ASP A 267 -0.27 -0.91 20.63
C ASP A 267 -1.61 -0.31 20.14
N PRO A 268 -1.97 -0.55 18.87
CA PRO A 268 -3.22 -0.06 18.29
C PRO A 268 -4.47 -0.67 18.94
N GLN A 269 -5.63 -0.06 18.67
CA GLN A 269 -6.93 -0.55 19.14
C GLN A 269 -7.25 -1.93 18.56
N PHE A 270 -7.04 -2.11 17.25
CA PHE A 270 -7.09 -3.42 16.60
C PHE A 270 -5.68 -4.00 16.61
N PRO A 271 -5.40 -5.11 17.32
CA PRO A 271 -4.03 -5.55 17.44
C PRO A 271 -3.40 -5.94 16.08
N ARG A 272 -2.06 -5.90 16.03
CA ARG A 272 -1.30 -6.23 14.83
C ARG A 272 -0.79 -7.66 14.89
N PRO A 273 -0.77 -8.39 13.77
CA PRO A 273 0.01 -9.61 13.67
C PRO A 273 1.50 -9.26 13.59
N ILE A 274 2.10 -8.88 14.74
CA ILE A 274 3.48 -8.37 14.86
C ILE A 274 4.50 -9.24 14.10
N PRO A 275 4.44 -10.58 14.13
CA PRO A 275 5.38 -11.41 13.35
C PRO A 275 5.38 -11.10 11.84
N THR A 276 4.23 -10.77 11.25
CA THR A 276 4.11 -10.45 9.81
C THR A 276 4.74 -9.11 9.43
N ILE A 277 4.99 -8.24 10.41
CA ILE A 277 5.65 -6.95 10.25
C ILE A 277 7.13 -7.06 10.63
N ALA A 278 7.42 -7.67 11.78
CA ALA A 278 8.76 -7.78 12.34
C ALA A 278 9.68 -8.65 11.46
N VAL A 279 9.21 -9.78 10.93
CA VAL A 279 10.05 -10.70 10.15
C VAL A 279 10.63 -10.02 8.89
N PRO A 280 9.85 -9.34 8.03
CA PRO A 280 10.43 -8.66 6.86
C PRO A 280 11.34 -7.47 7.24
N ILE A 281 11.03 -6.72 8.30
CA ILE A 281 11.89 -5.63 8.78
C ILE A 281 13.23 -6.18 9.27
N LEU A 282 13.22 -7.22 10.11
CA LEU A 282 14.43 -7.88 10.60
C LEU A 282 15.24 -8.49 9.45
N PHE A 283 14.56 -9.07 8.45
CA PHE A 283 15.20 -9.56 7.23
C PHE A 283 15.94 -8.44 6.49
N LEU A 284 15.29 -7.29 6.26
CA LEU A 284 15.91 -6.13 5.63
C LEU A 284 17.10 -5.60 6.45
N VAL A 285 16.96 -5.49 7.76
CA VAL A 285 18.04 -5.05 8.66
C VAL A 285 19.22 -6.02 8.61
N ALA A 286 18.99 -7.33 8.65
CA ALA A 286 20.02 -8.35 8.53
C ALA A 286 20.73 -8.28 7.18
N GLN A 287 19.97 -8.06 6.09
CA GLN A 287 20.51 -7.88 4.74
C GLN A 287 21.44 -6.65 4.67
N LEU A 288 21.00 -5.51 5.23
CA LEU A 288 21.80 -4.29 5.29
C LEU A 288 23.05 -4.45 6.16
N ALA A 289 22.94 -5.11 7.32
CA ALA A 289 24.06 -5.38 8.20
C ALA A 289 25.11 -6.28 7.52
N CYS A 290 24.67 -7.38 6.90
CA CYS A 290 25.54 -8.29 6.17
C CYS A 290 26.28 -7.58 5.02
N PHE A 291 25.58 -6.80 4.20
CA PHE A 291 26.21 -6.05 3.11
C PHE A 291 27.20 -4.98 3.59
N ARG A 292 26.94 -4.35 4.75
CA ARG A 292 27.91 -3.44 5.38
C ARG A 292 29.14 -4.19 5.86
N LEU A 293 29.00 -5.38 6.45
CA LEU A 293 30.12 -6.20 6.91
C LEU A 293 30.98 -6.70 5.74
N ILE A 294 30.36 -7.13 4.64
CA ILE A 294 31.08 -7.55 3.43
C ILE A 294 31.86 -6.37 2.86
N LYS A 295 31.23 -5.20 2.71
CA LYS A 295 31.90 -3.98 2.20
C LYS A 295 33.11 -3.58 3.04
N ARG A 296 33.07 -3.77 4.36
CA ARG A 296 34.21 -3.47 5.27
C ARG A 296 35.39 -4.43 5.10
N ARG A 297 35.16 -5.64 4.57
CA ARG A 297 36.19 -6.66 4.36
C ARG A 297 36.82 -6.60 2.97
N GLU A 298 36.27 -5.80 2.06
CA GLU A 298 36.88 -5.57 0.75
C GLU A 298 38.16 -4.73 0.92
N PRO A 299 39.31 -5.16 0.36
CA PRO A 299 40.56 -4.43 0.49
C PRO A 299 40.44 -3.04 -0.15
N ALA A 300 41.01 -2.03 0.52
CA ALA A 300 40.87 -0.60 0.24
C ALA A 300 41.36 -0.13 -1.16
N GLY A 301 41.79 -1.05 -2.04
CA GLY A 301 42.27 -0.77 -3.40
C GLY A 301 41.30 -1.12 -4.53
N VAL A 302 40.16 -1.79 -4.25
CA VAL A 302 39.13 -2.04 -5.28
C VAL A 302 38.22 -0.81 -5.39
N ALA A 303 38.79 0.30 -5.86
CA ALA A 303 38.05 1.52 -6.11
C ALA A 303 36.94 1.24 -7.13
N ALA A 304 35.69 1.47 -6.73
CA ALA A 304 34.58 1.52 -7.67
C ALA A 304 34.92 2.56 -8.76
N SER A 305 34.81 2.14 -10.04
CA SER A 305 35.06 3.01 -11.19
C SER A 305 34.38 4.37 -11.03
N ALA A 306 35.08 5.45 -11.37
CA ALA A 306 34.70 6.86 -11.23
C ALA A 306 33.48 7.31 -12.08
N GLY A 307 32.47 6.46 -12.24
CA GLY A 307 31.15 6.84 -12.73
C GLY A 307 30.23 7.20 -11.57
N THR A 308 29.28 8.11 -11.80
CA THR A 308 28.18 8.35 -10.87
C THR A 308 27.46 7.03 -10.61
N SER A 309 27.47 6.57 -9.35
CA SER A 309 26.81 5.33 -8.95
C SER A 309 25.35 5.32 -9.46
N PRO A 310 24.84 4.22 -10.03
CA PRO A 310 23.43 4.13 -10.44
C PRO A 310 22.47 4.30 -9.26
N LEU A 311 22.97 4.34 -8.02
CA LEU A 311 22.24 4.55 -6.78
C LEU A 311 22.42 5.96 -6.18
N ALA A 312 23.08 6.88 -6.87
CA ALA A 312 23.21 8.26 -6.42
C ALA A 312 21.82 8.86 -6.12
N GLY A 313 21.64 9.43 -4.93
CA GLY A 313 20.38 10.03 -4.50
C GLY A 313 19.26 9.05 -4.12
N ILE A 314 19.53 7.74 -3.99
CA ILE A 314 18.51 6.74 -3.61
C ILE A 314 17.84 7.02 -2.25
N SER A 315 18.49 7.81 -1.38
CA SER A 315 17.89 8.28 -0.13
C SER A 315 16.57 9.04 -0.36
N MET A 316 16.45 9.80 -1.45
CA MET A 316 15.21 10.48 -1.81
C MET A 316 14.12 9.49 -2.19
N PHE A 317 14.47 8.46 -2.97
CA PHE A 317 13.53 7.41 -3.35
C PHE A 317 12.98 6.70 -2.10
N TYR A 318 13.84 6.26 -1.19
CA TYR A 318 13.39 5.64 0.06
C TYR A 318 12.60 6.61 0.95
N TYR A 319 13.04 7.86 1.07
CA TYR A 319 12.29 8.87 1.81
C TYR A 319 10.85 9.00 1.29
N LEU A 320 10.67 9.14 -0.03
CA LEU A 320 9.36 9.27 -0.66
C LEU A 320 8.56 7.95 -0.63
N LEU A 321 9.20 6.78 -0.60
CA LEU A 321 8.49 5.50 -0.42
C LEU A 321 7.88 5.37 0.97
N PHE A 322 8.64 5.71 2.02
CA PHE A 322 8.20 5.59 3.40
C PHE A 322 7.37 6.80 3.88
N SER A 323 7.41 7.92 3.15
CA SER A 323 6.77 9.17 3.57
C SER A 323 5.26 9.01 3.79
N GLN A 324 4.59 8.19 2.99
CA GLN A 324 3.15 8.00 3.13
C GLN A 324 2.77 7.41 4.49
N TYR A 325 3.49 6.38 4.95
CA TYR A 325 3.26 5.80 6.27
C TYR A 325 3.63 6.77 7.39
N VAL A 326 4.79 7.43 7.28
CA VAL A 326 5.29 8.38 8.29
C VAL A 326 4.34 9.56 8.44
N MET A 327 3.98 10.22 7.33
CA MET A 327 3.09 11.38 7.36
C MET A 327 1.68 11.00 7.81
N THR A 328 1.16 9.85 7.41
CA THR A 328 -0.14 9.36 7.92
C THR A 328 -0.07 9.13 9.43
N SER A 329 1.00 8.54 9.94
CA SER A 329 1.14 8.29 11.38
C SER A 329 1.26 9.58 12.19
N LEU A 330 1.92 10.60 11.64
CA LEU A 330 2.06 11.92 12.26
C LEU A 330 0.76 12.73 12.22
N LEU A 331 0.05 12.73 11.10
CA LEU A 331 -1.12 13.58 10.87
C LEU A 331 -2.43 12.91 11.28
N TRP A 332 -2.51 11.58 11.22
CA TRP A 332 -3.71 10.79 11.52
C TRP A 332 -3.41 9.56 12.42
N PRO A 333 -2.82 9.76 13.61
CA PRO A 333 -2.48 8.66 14.51
C PRO A 333 -3.70 7.81 14.90
N GLN A 334 -4.88 8.41 15.05
CA GLN A 334 -6.12 7.69 15.38
C GLN A 334 -6.54 6.73 14.26
N ALA A 335 -6.41 7.15 13.00
CA ALA A 335 -6.71 6.28 11.86
C ALA A 335 -5.77 5.07 11.81
N VAL A 336 -4.48 5.26 12.12
CA VAL A 336 -3.48 4.19 12.20
C VAL A 336 -3.78 3.23 13.36
N ALA A 337 -4.29 3.74 14.49
CA ALA A 337 -4.68 2.91 15.64
C ALA A 337 -5.94 2.06 15.37
N ILE A 338 -6.93 2.61 14.65
CA ILE A 338 -8.22 1.95 14.39
C ILE A 338 -8.13 1.02 13.17
N HIS A 339 -7.29 1.31 12.18
CA HIS A 339 -7.20 0.52 10.95
C HIS A 339 -5.77 0.11 10.58
N PRO A 340 -5.00 -0.53 11.48
CA PRO A 340 -3.61 -0.90 11.19
C PRO A 340 -3.51 -1.83 9.98
N TYR A 341 -4.51 -2.70 9.76
CA TYR A 341 -4.59 -3.57 8.59
C TYR A 341 -4.59 -2.84 7.23
N LEU A 342 -5.00 -1.57 7.19
CA LEU A 342 -4.95 -0.73 6.00
C LEU A 342 -3.58 -0.06 5.86
N TYR A 343 -3.10 0.54 6.96
CA TYR A 343 -1.91 1.39 6.94
C TYR A 343 -0.59 0.61 6.98
N ASP A 344 -0.55 -0.59 7.57
CA ASP A 344 0.66 -1.42 7.61
C ASP A 344 1.15 -1.77 6.20
N TYR A 345 0.27 -1.84 5.21
CA TYR A 345 0.68 -2.02 3.82
C TYR A 345 1.58 -0.89 3.32
N LEU A 346 1.31 0.35 3.74
CA LEU A 346 2.13 1.52 3.39
C LEU A 346 3.51 1.50 4.03
N LEU A 347 3.75 0.66 5.03
CA LEU A 347 5.06 0.38 5.61
C LEU A 347 5.71 -0.85 4.97
N MET A 348 4.95 -1.94 4.83
CA MET A 348 5.47 -3.23 4.43
C MET A 348 5.83 -3.29 2.94
N ALA A 349 5.01 -2.73 2.06
CA ALA A 349 5.31 -2.72 0.63
C ALA A 349 6.64 -2.00 0.31
N PRO A 350 6.97 -0.83 0.90
CA PRO A 350 8.32 -0.25 0.81
C PRO A 350 9.44 -1.19 1.30
N VAL A 351 9.23 -1.89 2.43
CA VAL A 351 10.21 -2.83 2.99
C VAL A 351 10.49 -3.96 2.00
N PHE A 352 9.45 -4.57 1.43
CA PHE A 352 9.62 -5.63 0.43
C PHE A 352 10.31 -5.15 -0.84
N VAL A 353 9.94 -3.96 -1.36
CA VAL A 353 10.64 -3.35 -2.50
C VAL A 353 12.12 -3.13 -2.18
N ALA A 354 12.45 -2.64 -0.99
CA ALA A 354 13.84 -2.45 -0.56
C ALA A 354 14.62 -3.78 -0.51
N ILE A 355 14.01 -4.87 -0.03
CA ILE A 355 14.62 -6.21 0.00
C ILE A 355 14.96 -6.68 -1.42
N VAL A 356 14.01 -6.55 -2.35
CA VAL A 356 14.17 -6.95 -3.76
C VAL A 356 15.31 -6.15 -4.41
N LEU A 357 15.29 -4.82 -4.25
CA LEU A 357 16.32 -3.94 -4.82
C LEU A 357 17.70 -4.23 -4.23
N ASN A 358 17.81 -4.48 -2.92
CA ASN A 358 19.08 -4.82 -2.30
C ASN A 358 19.74 -6.07 -2.91
N PHE A 359 18.96 -7.12 -3.22
CA PHE A 359 19.49 -8.29 -3.94
C PHE A 359 19.80 -8.00 -5.42
N ALA A 360 19.09 -7.07 -6.03
CA ALA A 360 19.38 -6.62 -7.40
C ALA A 360 20.71 -5.86 -7.54
N TYR A 361 21.25 -5.31 -6.45
CA TYR A 361 22.47 -4.49 -6.51
C TYR A 361 23.70 -5.06 -5.81
N LYS A 362 23.51 -5.92 -4.81
CA LYS A 362 24.61 -6.34 -3.92
C LYS A 362 24.63 -7.84 -3.61
N PRO A 363 24.47 -8.76 -4.58
CA PRO A 363 24.61 -10.17 -4.27
C PRO A 363 26.10 -10.50 -4.05
N SER A 364 26.45 -11.05 -2.89
CA SER A 364 27.68 -11.83 -2.77
C SER A 364 27.36 -13.29 -3.04
N PRO A 365 28.05 -13.96 -3.99
CA PRO A 365 27.88 -15.40 -4.22
C PRO A 365 28.13 -16.24 -2.96
N ALA A 366 29.00 -15.78 -2.06
CA ALA A 366 29.36 -16.47 -0.83
C ALA A 366 28.19 -16.63 0.15
N ALA A 367 27.14 -15.81 0.04
CA ALA A 367 25.97 -15.85 0.91
C ALA A 367 24.70 -16.36 0.20
N LEU A 368 24.80 -16.82 -1.06
CA LEU A 368 23.64 -17.25 -1.86
C LEU A 368 22.82 -18.33 -1.14
N ARG A 369 23.47 -19.38 -0.64
CA ARG A 369 22.79 -20.50 0.05
C ARG A 369 22.05 -20.02 1.29
N PHE A 370 22.70 -19.19 2.11
CA PHE A 370 22.10 -18.63 3.31
C PHE A 370 20.87 -17.77 2.99
N TRP A 371 20.99 -16.85 2.03
CA TRP A 371 19.87 -15.97 1.65
C TRP A 371 18.72 -16.73 1.00
N SER A 372 19.01 -17.73 0.16
CA SER A 372 17.97 -18.60 -0.40
C SER A 372 17.22 -19.37 0.69
N LEU A 373 17.93 -19.96 1.65
CA LEU A 373 17.30 -20.66 2.78
C LEU A 373 16.46 -19.70 3.65
N ALA A 374 16.99 -18.50 3.94
CA ALA A 374 16.27 -17.50 4.71
C ALA A 374 14.99 -17.03 3.99
N LEU A 375 15.07 -16.78 2.67
CA LEU A 375 13.89 -16.43 1.87
C LEU A 375 12.87 -17.57 1.81
N LEU A 376 13.32 -18.81 1.59
CA LEU A 376 12.44 -19.97 1.59
C LEU A 376 11.75 -20.16 2.94
N PHE A 377 12.46 -19.98 4.05
CA PHE A 377 11.87 -19.99 5.38
C PHE A 377 10.80 -18.89 5.52
N CYS A 378 11.10 -17.66 5.11
CA CYS A 378 10.14 -16.55 5.19
C CYS A 378 8.91 -16.76 4.28
N ILE A 379 9.09 -17.34 3.09
CA ILE A 379 8.00 -17.69 2.18
C ILE A 379 7.13 -18.79 2.78
N SER A 380 7.73 -19.85 3.34
CA SER A 380 7.01 -20.92 4.04
C SER A 380 6.24 -20.38 5.23
N PHE A 381 6.84 -19.48 6.02
CA PHE A 381 6.17 -18.77 7.10
C PHE A 381 4.96 -17.98 6.58
N HIS A 382 5.11 -17.23 5.49
CA HIS A 382 3.99 -16.50 4.87
C HIS A 382 2.84 -17.43 4.46
N PHE A 383 3.15 -18.53 3.77
CA PHE A 383 2.16 -19.50 3.34
C PHE A 383 1.45 -20.17 4.52
N GLN A 384 2.17 -20.47 5.61
CA GLN A 384 1.58 -20.98 6.83
C GLN A 384 0.61 -19.96 7.45
N GLN A 385 0.98 -18.67 7.51
CA GLN A 385 0.11 -17.62 8.03
C GLN A 385 -1.18 -17.48 7.22
N VAL A 386 -1.09 -17.50 5.89
CA VAL A 386 -2.27 -17.49 5.02
C VAL A 386 -3.13 -18.73 5.25
N ALA A 387 -2.52 -19.91 5.37
CA ALA A 387 -3.26 -21.16 5.56
C ALA A 387 -3.99 -21.21 6.91
N GLN A 388 -3.37 -20.69 7.97
CA GLN A 388 -3.97 -20.60 9.30
C GLN A 388 -5.15 -19.62 9.35
N ALA A 389 -5.20 -18.64 8.43
CA ALA A 389 -6.28 -17.66 8.36
C ALA A 389 -7.58 -18.21 7.72
N LYS A 390 -7.68 -19.51 7.41
CA LYS A 390 -8.87 -20.16 6.82
C LYS A 390 -10.05 -20.30 7.79
N CYS A 391 -9.80 -20.49 9.08
CA CYS A 391 -10.85 -20.82 10.02
C CYS A 391 -11.39 -19.55 10.71
N GLN A 392 -12.71 -19.41 10.77
CA GLN A 392 -13.35 -18.53 11.76
C GLN A 392 -13.07 -19.12 13.16
N GLY A 393 -12.34 -18.38 14.00
CA GLY A 393 -12.06 -18.77 15.40
C GLY A 393 -10.80 -19.59 15.68
N CYS A 394 -10.08 -20.14 14.68
CA CYS A 394 -8.76 -20.73 14.96
C CYS A 394 -7.69 -19.64 14.98
N TYR A 395 -7.20 -19.27 16.17
CA TYR A 395 -5.86 -18.73 16.52
C TYR A 395 -5.03 -17.94 15.47
N TYR A 396 -5.64 -17.30 14.49
CA TYR A 396 -5.15 -16.01 13.99
C TYR A 396 -5.49 -15.05 15.12
N PRO A 397 -4.52 -14.33 15.68
CA PRO A 397 -4.71 -13.70 16.98
C PRO A 397 -6.00 -12.89 16.94
N GLY A 398 -6.74 -12.86 18.06
CA GLY A 398 -7.86 -11.94 18.29
C GLY A 398 -7.49 -10.45 18.11
N ALA A 399 -6.33 -10.18 17.54
CA ALA A 399 -5.86 -8.99 16.88
C ALA A 399 -6.84 -8.37 15.90
N TRP A 400 -7.64 -9.18 15.23
CA TRP A 400 -8.51 -8.69 14.16
C TRP A 400 -10.00 -8.82 14.52
N ASP A 401 -10.29 -9.32 15.73
CA ASP A 401 -11.58 -9.22 16.39
C ASP A 401 -11.55 -8.08 17.41
N ALA A 402 -12.42 -7.09 17.26
CA ALA A 402 -12.53 -5.95 18.17
C ALA A 402 -12.85 -6.33 19.63
N SER A 403 -13.09 -7.61 19.92
CA SER A 403 -13.64 -8.11 21.18
C SER A 403 -12.61 -8.30 22.30
N SER A 404 -11.31 -8.22 22.04
CA SER A 404 -10.28 -8.54 23.04
C SER A 404 -9.82 -7.36 23.92
N LYS A 405 -10.16 -6.12 23.58
CA LYS A 405 -9.98 -4.95 24.45
C LYS A 405 -11.35 -4.41 24.86
N ARG A 406 -11.95 -4.98 25.90
CA ARG A 406 -12.98 -4.26 26.67
C ARG A 406 -12.30 -3.07 27.37
N PRO A 407 -12.98 -1.91 27.50
CA PRO A 407 -12.45 -0.74 28.19
C PRO A 407 -12.00 -1.05 29.62
#